data_AF-A0A964K8X3-F1
#
_entry.id   AF-A0A964K8X3-F1
#
_cell.length_a   1.000
_cell.length_b   1.000
_cell.length_c   1.000
_cell.angle_alpha   90.00
_cell.angle_beta   90.00
_cell.angle_gamma   90.00
#
_symmetry.space_group_name_H-M   'P 1'
#
loop_
_entity.id
_entity.type
_entity.pdbx_description
1 polymer ?
#
loop_
_entity_poly.entity_id
_entity_poly.type
_entity_poly.pdbx_seq_one_letter_code
_entity_poly.pdbx_strand_id
1 'polypeptide(L)'
;MASGADINRPSDTIFALATAPGRAGVAVVRVSGAKADASLSALSDGELPAARMAVLRTLYDKSNDVRIDTALTLRFPAPNSYTGENIVEFQIHGGPAVSAALLRALGALPGLRLAEPGEFTRRAVENGRLDLIQAEAIADLVASETEAQRRQALRQLEGQLGGLYEEWRARLIRSAAWIEATIDFPDEEIPADSLAQSRAALAALAEEIQAHLNDGRRGEILRDGLSVAVIGPPNAGKSSLVNALARRDVAIVSEIAGTTRDVIEVRLDLKGYPVILADTAGLREARDSIEAEGIARARARAEGADLRLLVLDGSDSSSTDHGFSADLVVWNKADLSKAKGAGLWVSAKTGEGLQTLIDALATRAAKGLEGEAPVITRARHREALEQTAQALKRAASIEAPDLAAENVRLAANALGRVTGRVDLDELLDVVFRDFCIGK
;
A
#
# COMPACT_ATOMS: atom_id res chain seq x y z
N MET A 1 -32.61 19.21 -12.08
CA MET A 1 -33.30 18.90 -10.81
C MET A 1 -33.46 17.39 -10.71
N ALA A 2 -32.49 16.73 -10.09
CA ALA A 2 -32.62 15.39 -9.55
C ALA A 2 -32.11 15.53 -8.12
N SER A 3 -33.06 15.44 -7.20
CA SER A 3 -32.95 15.80 -5.79
C SER A 3 -31.97 14.88 -5.06
N GLY A 4 -31.23 15.48 -4.14
CA GLY A 4 -30.35 14.81 -3.19
C GLY A 4 -31.03 13.60 -2.55
N ALA A 5 -30.35 12.46 -2.64
CA ALA A 5 -30.69 11.28 -1.87
C ALA A 5 -30.09 11.45 -0.47
N ASP A 6 -30.98 11.46 0.52
CA ASP A 6 -30.73 11.48 1.95
C ASP A 6 -29.52 10.64 2.40
N ILE A 7 -28.61 11.29 3.13
CA ILE A 7 -27.40 10.73 3.76
C ILE A 7 -27.76 10.07 5.09
N ASN A 8 -28.77 9.20 5.11
CA ASN A 8 -29.15 8.48 6.32
C ASN A 8 -29.68 7.08 6.00
N ARG A 9 -28.81 6.21 5.46
CA ARG A 9 -29.02 4.78 5.66
C ARG A 9 -28.82 4.54 7.16
N PRO A 10 -29.78 3.96 7.90
CA PRO A 10 -29.49 3.48 9.25
C PRO A 10 -28.28 2.54 9.14
N SER A 11 -27.17 2.87 9.79
CA SER A 11 -25.92 2.14 9.59
C SER A 11 -26.11 0.69 10.04
N ASP A 12 -26.11 -0.23 9.08
CA ASP A 12 -26.12 -1.66 9.36
C ASP A 12 -24.96 -2.00 10.31
N THR A 13 -25.20 -2.92 11.24
CA THR A 13 -24.13 -3.42 12.10
C THR A 13 -23.39 -4.52 11.36
N ILE A 14 -22.08 -4.36 11.18
CA ILE A 14 -21.26 -5.31 10.43
C ILE A 14 -20.50 -6.23 11.35
N PHE A 15 -20.21 -7.43 10.87
CA PHE A 15 -19.32 -8.36 11.55
C PHE A 15 -18.43 -9.13 10.58
N ALA A 16 -17.25 -9.52 11.05
CA ALA A 16 -16.34 -10.38 10.29
C ALA A 16 -15.29 -11.02 11.21
N LEU A 17 -14.62 -12.05 10.68
CA LEU A 17 -13.37 -12.56 11.25
C LEU A 17 -12.25 -11.54 11.00
N ALA A 18 -11.66 -11.00 12.06
CA ALA A 18 -10.58 -10.00 12.00
C ALA A 18 -9.18 -10.63 11.99
N THR A 19 -9.07 -11.92 12.33
CA THR A 19 -7.84 -12.72 12.22
C THR A 19 -7.74 -13.46 10.89
N ALA A 20 -6.52 -13.85 10.49
CA ALA A 20 -6.33 -14.65 9.28
C ALA A 20 -7.15 -15.96 9.34
N PRO A 21 -7.75 -16.41 8.22
CA PRO A 21 -8.45 -17.67 8.18
C PRO A 21 -7.46 -18.83 8.36
N GLY A 22 -7.88 -19.87 9.09
CA GLY A 22 -7.05 -21.03 9.33
C GLY A 22 -7.19 -21.57 10.74
N ARG A 23 -6.23 -22.41 11.14
CA ARG A 23 -6.14 -22.94 12.51
C ARG A 23 -5.22 -22.06 13.34
N ALA A 24 -5.70 -21.59 14.48
CA ALA A 24 -4.94 -20.80 15.43
C ALA A 24 -5.37 -21.10 16.87
N GLY A 25 -4.58 -20.68 17.86
CA GLY A 25 -4.98 -20.76 19.27
C GLY A 25 -6.20 -19.87 19.56
N VAL A 26 -6.26 -18.69 18.96
CA VAL A 26 -7.34 -17.71 19.12
C VAL A 26 -7.73 -17.14 17.76
N ALA A 27 -9.01 -16.90 17.56
CA ALA A 27 -9.58 -16.13 16.46
C ALA A 27 -10.40 -14.96 17.00
N VAL A 28 -10.33 -13.81 16.35
CA VAL A 28 -11.09 -12.61 16.75
C VAL A 28 -12.21 -12.38 15.74
N VAL A 29 -13.45 -12.39 16.21
CA VAL A 29 -14.61 -11.93 15.43
C VAL A 29 -15.01 -10.57 15.96
N ARG A 30 -15.07 -9.58 15.06
CA ARG A 30 -15.38 -8.19 15.38
C ARG A 30 -16.77 -7.84 14.88
N VAL A 31 -17.53 -7.10 15.69
CA VAL A 31 -18.83 -6.51 15.35
C VAL A 31 -18.75 -5.00 15.54
N SER A 32 -19.21 -4.21 14.56
CA SER A 32 -19.19 -2.73 14.59
C SER A 32 -20.54 -2.17 14.17
N GLY A 33 -21.08 -1.22 14.94
CA GLY A 33 -22.31 -0.50 14.61
C GLY A 33 -23.28 -0.38 15.79
N ALA A 34 -24.46 0.21 15.54
CA ALA A 34 -25.44 0.51 16.58
C ALA A 34 -25.92 -0.72 17.39
N LYS A 35 -25.90 -1.92 16.79
CA LYS A 35 -26.33 -3.18 17.42
C LYS A 35 -25.18 -4.03 17.96
N ALA A 36 -23.95 -3.51 18.02
CA ALA A 36 -22.80 -4.28 18.52
C ALA A 36 -23.03 -4.79 19.95
N ASP A 37 -23.48 -3.93 20.87
CA ASP A 37 -23.79 -4.32 22.25
C ASP A 37 -24.92 -5.35 22.32
N ALA A 38 -25.98 -5.15 21.53
CA ALA A 38 -27.10 -6.09 21.46
C ALA A 38 -26.68 -7.48 20.95
N SER A 39 -25.69 -7.54 20.06
CA SER A 39 -25.14 -8.82 19.57
C SER A 39 -24.51 -9.65 20.67
N LEU A 40 -23.82 -9.00 21.63
CA LEU A 40 -23.21 -9.68 22.78
C LEU A 40 -24.26 -10.23 23.73
N SER A 41 -25.28 -9.44 24.04
CA SER A 41 -26.40 -9.86 24.90
C SER A 41 -27.26 -10.97 24.27
N ALA A 42 -27.32 -11.02 22.94
CA ALA A 42 -28.02 -12.07 22.22
C ALA A 42 -27.28 -13.42 22.26
N LEU A 43 -25.94 -13.40 22.32
CA LEU A 43 -25.11 -14.62 22.27
C LEU A 43 -24.60 -15.08 23.63
N SER A 44 -24.72 -14.28 24.68
CA SER A 44 -24.23 -14.62 26.02
C SER A 44 -25.13 -14.04 27.10
N ASP A 45 -25.00 -14.59 28.31
CA ASP A 45 -25.71 -14.09 29.48
C ASP A 45 -24.79 -13.19 30.33
N GLY A 46 -25.43 -12.30 31.09
CA GLY A 46 -24.76 -11.34 31.99
C GLY A 46 -24.74 -9.91 31.44
N GLU A 47 -24.25 -9.00 32.28
CA GLU A 47 -24.13 -7.58 31.94
C GLU A 47 -23.06 -7.34 30.87
N LEU A 48 -23.21 -6.23 30.14
CA LEU A 48 -22.21 -5.80 29.17
C LEU A 48 -20.88 -5.51 29.88
N PRO A 49 -19.74 -5.95 29.32
CA PRO A 49 -18.43 -5.59 29.84
C PRO A 49 -18.25 -4.07 29.96
N ALA A 50 -17.57 -3.63 31.01
CA ALA A 50 -17.07 -2.27 31.08
C ALA A 50 -16.15 -1.98 29.88
N ALA A 51 -16.04 -0.70 29.51
CA ALA A 51 -15.25 -0.28 28.34
C ALA A 51 -13.81 -0.80 28.44
N ARG A 52 -13.36 -1.52 27.41
CA ARG A 52 -12.01 -2.09 27.28
C ARG A 52 -11.62 -3.08 28.39
N MET A 53 -12.60 -3.66 29.07
CA MET A 53 -12.38 -4.76 30.00
C MET A 53 -12.72 -6.10 29.35
N ALA A 54 -11.76 -7.02 29.35
CA ALA A 54 -11.97 -8.38 28.87
C ALA A 54 -12.76 -9.19 29.91
N VAL A 55 -13.83 -9.85 29.47
CA VAL A 55 -14.66 -10.68 30.34
C VAL A 55 -14.89 -12.04 29.68
N LEU A 56 -14.72 -13.11 30.46
CA LEU A 56 -14.99 -14.48 30.02
C LEU A 56 -16.51 -14.71 29.92
N ARG A 57 -16.95 -15.22 28.78
CA ARG A 57 -18.35 -15.56 28.49
C ARG A 57 -18.44 -16.93 27.83
N THR A 58 -19.53 -17.64 28.10
CA THR A 58 -19.94 -18.78 27.27
C THR A 58 -20.90 -18.25 26.21
N LEU A 59 -20.61 -18.53 24.95
CA LEU A 59 -21.38 -18.10 23.79
C LEU A 59 -22.33 -19.22 23.37
N TYR A 60 -23.58 -18.86 23.07
CA TYR A 60 -24.64 -19.77 22.65
C TYR A 60 -25.32 -19.25 21.39
N ASP A 61 -25.72 -20.16 20.52
CA ASP A 61 -26.74 -19.91 19.53
C ASP A 61 -28.11 -20.08 20.21
N LYS A 62 -28.71 -18.98 20.65
CA LYS A 62 -30.00 -19.01 21.38
C LYS A 62 -31.17 -19.49 20.52
N SER A 63 -31.01 -19.64 19.20
CA SER A 63 -32.08 -20.17 18.33
C SER A 63 -32.30 -21.68 18.51
N ASN A 64 -31.25 -22.41 18.90
CA ASN A 64 -31.24 -23.86 19.04
C ASN A 64 -30.63 -24.34 20.37
N ASP A 65 -30.28 -23.40 21.26
CA ASP A 65 -29.67 -23.63 22.57
C ASP A 65 -28.34 -24.42 22.51
N VAL A 66 -27.58 -24.25 21.42
CA VAL A 66 -26.28 -24.91 21.24
C VAL A 66 -25.15 -23.99 21.68
N ARG A 67 -24.29 -24.51 22.56
CA ARG A 67 -23.04 -23.83 22.95
C ARG A 67 -22.11 -23.72 21.74
N ILE A 68 -21.65 -22.51 21.46
CA ILE A 68 -20.68 -22.21 20.39
C ILE A 68 -19.26 -22.37 20.94
N ASP A 69 -18.93 -21.62 22.01
CA ASP A 69 -17.59 -21.62 22.60
C ASP A 69 -17.59 -20.97 24.00
N THR A 70 -16.46 -20.99 24.70
CA THR A 70 -16.16 -20.09 25.82
C THR A 70 -15.02 -19.15 25.41
N ALA A 71 -15.30 -17.85 25.44
CA ALA A 71 -14.50 -16.83 24.79
C ALA A 71 -14.27 -15.62 25.69
N LEU A 72 -13.17 -14.90 25.47
CA LEU A 72 -13.02 -13.55 26.00
C LEU A 72 -13.82 -12.59 25.13
N THR A 73 -14.56 -11.68 25.77
CA THR A 73 -15.35 -10.65 25.10
C THR A 73 -14.89 -9.28 25.54
N LEU A 74 -14.78 -8.36 24.58
CA LEU A 74 -14.36 -6.98 24.82
C LEU A 74 -15.37 -6.03 24.19
N ARG A 75 -15.59 -4.90 24.86
CA ARG A 75 -16.48 -3.83 24.39
C ARG A 75 -15.71 -2.52 24.25
N PHE A 76 -15.84 -1.87 23.12
CA PHE A 76 -15.28 -0.55 22.82
C PHE A 76 -16.45 0.40 22.49
N PRO A 77 -16.95 1.17 23.46
CA PRO A 77 -18.04 2.10 23.21
C PRO A 77 -17.59 3.28 22.35
N ALA A 78 -18.48 3.76 21.48
CA ALA A 78 -18.31 4.99 20.70
C ALA A 78 -18.04 6.20 21.63
N PRO A 79 -17.28 7.21 21.18
CA PRO A 79 -16.54 7.29 19.91
C PRO A 79 -15.16 6.60 19.98
N ASN A 80 -14.87 5.89 21.07
CA ASN A 80 -13.53 5.50 21.49
C ASN A 80 -13.14 4.09 20.99
N SER A 81 -13.39 3.84 19.71
CA SER A 81 -13.18 2.57 19.03
C SER A 81 -12.41 2.75 17.71
N TYR A 82 -12.13 1.64 17.01
CA TYR A 82 -11.46 1.66 15.70
C TYR A 82 -12.28 2.40 14.64
N THR A 83 -13.55 2.00 14.48
CA THR A 83 -14.47 2.61 13.51
C THR A 83 -15.07 3.94 13.98
N GLY A 84 -14.97 4.25 15.28
CA GLY A 84 -15.72 5.36 15.90
C GLY A 84 -17.13 4.96 16.35
N GLU A 85 -17.60 3.76 15.99
CA GLU A 85 -18.89 3.20 16.43
C GLU A 85 -18.72 2.31 17.66
N ASN A 86 -19.83 1.78 18.21
CA ASN A 86 -19.72 0.71 19.20
C ASN A 86 -19.11 -0.54 18.55
N ILE A 87 -18.10 -1.12 19.19
CA ILE A 87 -17.48 -2.38 18.77
C ILE A 87 -17.56 -3.41 19.89
N VAL A 88 -17.87 -4.65 19.51
CA VAL A 88 -17.67 -5.85 20.34
C VAL A 88 -16.69 -6.77 19.63
N GLU A 89 -15.73 -7.31 20.39
CA GLU A 89 -14.81 -8.34 19.91
C GLU A 89 -15.01 -9.64 20.70
N PHE A 90 -15.12 -10.74 19.96
CA PHE A 90 -15.18 -12.10 20.48
C PHE A 90 -13.84 -12.79 20.18
N GLN A 91 -13.07 -13.11 21.22
CA GLN A 91 -11.84 -13.88 21.12
C GLN A 91 -12.15 -15.35 21.42
N ILE A 92 -12.49 -16.08 20.36
CA ILE A 92 -12.88 -17.49 20.38
C ILE A 92 -11.66 -18.39 20.12
N HIS A 93 -11.79 -19.69 20.34
CA HIS A 93 -10.81 -20.65 19.86
C HIS A 93 -10.72 -20.61 18.33
N GLY A 94 -9.49 -20.62 17.79
CA GLY A 94 -9.21 -20.44 16.35
C GLY A 94 -9.50 -21.67 15.48
N GLY A 95 -10.61 -22.36 15.74
CA GLY A 95 -11.11 -23.46 14.91
C GLY A 95 -12.02 -22.95 13.79
N PRO A 96 -11.86 -23.39 12.53
CA PRO A 96 -12.75 -22.98 11.43
C PRO A 96 -14.23 -23.26 11.69
N ALA A 97 -14.54 -24.38 12.34
CA ALA A 97 -15.92 -24.73 12.71
C ALA A 97 -16.51 -23.78 13.78
N VAL A 98 -15.70 -23.38 14.76
CA VAL A 98 -16.10 -22.44 15.82
C VAL A 98 -16.37 -21.05 15.23
N SER A 99 -15.45 -20.57 14.39
CA SER A 99 -15.60 -19.30 13.67
C SER A 99 -16.85 -19.31 12.79
N ALA A 100 -17.08 -20.38 12.02
CA ALA A 100 -18.26 -20.50 11.18
C ALA A 100 -19.57 -20.56 12.00
N ALA A 101 -19.57 -21.20 13.18
CA ALA A 101 -20.73 -21.22 14.07
C ALA A 101 -21.06 -19.83 14.60
N LEU A 102 -20.06 -19.08 15.09
CA LEU A 102 -20.27 -17.71 15.56
C LEU A 102 -20.75 -16.77 14.45
N LEU A 103 -20.14 -16.84 13.26
CA LEU A 103 -20.55 -16.01 12.12
C LEU A 103 -21.98 -16.32 11.67
N ARG A 104 -22.42 -17.58 11.69
CA ARG A 104 -23.81 -17.96 11.42
C ARG A 104 -24.77 -17.40 12.47
N ALA A 105 -24.42 -17.53 13.76
CA ALA A 105 -25.25 -17.02 14.84
C ALA A 105 -25.41 -15.50 14.78
N LEU A 106 -24.34 -14.76 14.48
CA LEU A 106 -24.38 -13.31 14.24
C LEU A 106 -25.23 -12.96 13.01
N GLY A 107 -25.08 -13.70 11.91
CA GLY A 107 -25.84 -13.48 10.67
C GLY A 107 -27.34 -13.75 10.79
N ALA A 108 -27.78 -14.49 11.80
CA ALA A 108 -29.19 -14.70 12.09
C ALA A 108 -29.82 -13.53 12.89
N LEU A 109 -29.02 -12.62 13.45
CA LEU A 109 -29.53 -11.49 14.21
C LEU A 109 -30.03 -10.37 13.28
N PRO A 110 -31.20 -9.77 13.56
CA PRO A 110 -31.80 -8.78 12.66
C PRO A 110 -30.97 -7.49 12.59
N GLY A 111 -30.60 -7.09 11.38
CA GLY A 111 -29.81 -5.87 11.10
C GLY A 111 -28.31 -6.01 11.35
N LEU A 112 -27.82 -7.25 11.41
CA LEU A 112 -26.41 -7.57 11.29
C LEU A 112 -26.14 -8.13 9.89
N ARG A 113 -24.99 -7.80 9.30
CA ARG A 113 -24.51 -8.39 8.05
C ARG A 113 -23.01 -8.62 8.06
N LEU A 114 -22.53 -9.48 7.16
CA LEU A 114 -21.09 -9.60 6.93
C LEU A 114 -20.53 -8.27 6.43
N ALA A 115 -19.35 -7.93 6.94
CA ALA A 115 -18.59 -6.78 6.47
C ALA A 115 -18.07 -7.01 5.05
N GLU A 116 -18.05 -5.96 4.25
CA GLU A 116 -17.34 -5.93 2.97
C GLU A 116 -15.81 -5.82 3.19
N PRO A 117 -14.98 -6.13 2.18
CA PRO A 117 -13.54 -5.91 2.25
C PRO A 117 -13.20 -4.47 2.66
N GLY A 118 -12.35 -4.31 3.68
CA GLY A 118 -11.92 -2.98 4.17
C GLY A 118 -13.01 -2.14 4.88
N GLU A 119 -14.23 -2.67 5.08
CA GLU A 119 -15.35 -1.85 5.55
C GLU A 119 -15.14 -1.26 6.96
N PHE A 120 -14.43 -1.94 7.88
CA PHE A 120 -14.19 -1.34 9.20
C PHE A 120 -13.26 -0.14 9.08
N THR A 121 -12.23 -0.20 8.23
CA THR A 121 -11.32 0.93 7.99
C THR A 121 -12.02 2.03 7.22
N ARG A 122 -12.87 1.70 6.22
CA ARG A 122 -13.73 2.66 5.53
C ARG A 122 -14.56 3.48 6.52
N ARG A 123 -15.27 2.81 7.43
CA ARG A 123 -16.06 3.49 8.49
C ARG A 123 -15.20 4.32 9.42
N ALA A 124 -13.97 3.89 9.72
CA ALA A 124 -13.04 4.69 10.50
C ALA A 124 -12.67 6.01 9.79
N VAL A 125 -12.53 5.99 8.46
CA VAL A 125 -12.32 7.21 7.65
C VAL A 125 -13.57 8.08 7.64
N GLU A 126 -14.74 7.51 7.34
CA GLU A 126 -16.02 8.22 7.31
C GLU A 126 -16.35 8.90 8.66
N ASN A 127 -16.01 8.26 9.78
CA ASN A 127 -16.20 8.80 11.13
C ASN A 127 -15.04 9.69 11.61
N GLY A 128 -14.09 10.03 10.74
CA GLY A 128 -12.96 10.92 11.06
C GLY A 128 -11.98 10.37 12.10
N ARG A 129 -11.94 9.05 12.31
CA ARG A 129 -10.96 8.38 13.17
C ARG A 129 -9.60 8.25 12.50
N LEU A 130 -9.60 8.16 11.17
CA LEU A 130 -8.42 8.06 10.32
C LEU A 130 -8.59 9.00 9.12
N ASP A 131 -7.49 9.55 8.62
CA ASP A 131 -7.47 10.08 7.26
C ASP A 131 -7.24 8.96 6.22
N LEU A 132 -7.40 9.29 4.93
CA LEU A 132 -7.27 8.30 3.85
C LEU A 132 -5.83 7.75 3.73
N ILE A 133 -4.83 8.56 4.04
CA ILE A 133 -3.40 8.20 3.95
C ILE A 133 -3.04 7.24 5.10
N GLN A 134 -3.60 7.45 6.29
CA GLN A 134 -3.50 6.56 7.44
C GLN A 134 -4.19 5.23 7.17
N ALA A 135 -5.39 5.24 6.58
CA ALA A 135 -6.07 4.02 6.17
C ALA A 135 -5.22 3.18 5.19
N GLU A 136 -4.65 3.83 4.17
CA GLU A 136 -3.72 3.19 3.24
C GLU A 136 -2.48 2.62 3.95
N ALA A 137 -1.94 3.34 4.93
CA ALA A 137 -0.81 2.89 5.73
C ALA A 137 -1.12 1.64 6.56
N ILE A 138 -2.37 1.47 7.02
CA ILE A 138 -2.80 0.23 7.71
C ILE A 138 -2.72 -0.96 6.75
N ALA A 139 -3.18 -0.82 5.50
CA ALA A 139 -3.01 -1.90 4.52
C ALA A 139 -1.53 -2.20 4.26
N ASP A 140 -0.70 -1.16 4.10
CA ASP A 140 0.72 -1.33 3.84
C ASP A 140 1.45 -1.97 5.03
N LEU A 141 1.08 -1.65 6.28
CA LEU A 141 1.62 -2.28 7.49
C LEU A 141 1.26 -3.77 7.59
N VAL A 142 0.08 -4.13 7.10
CA VAL A 142 -0.41 -5.52 7.13
C VAL A 142 0.23 -6.34 6.03
N ALA A 143 0.45 -5.73 4.87
CA ALA A 143 1.11 -6.36 3.72
C ALA A 143 2.63 -6.35 3.83
N SER A 144 3.23 -5.59 4.77
CA SER A 144 4.68 -5.46 4.87
C SER A 144 5.36 -6.82 5.09
N GLU A 145 6.31 -7.12 4.23
CA GLU A 145 7.09 -8.36 4.23
C GLU A 145 8.49 -8.13 4.85
N THR A 146 8.97 -6.89 4.87
CA THR A 146 10.28 -6.51 5.42
C THR A 146 10.22 -5.42 6.48
N GLU A 147 11.29 -5.31 7.28
CA GLU A 147 11.40 -4.29 8.34
C GLU A 147 11.33 -2.85 7.79
N ALA A 148 11.92 -2.58 6.62
CA ALA A 148 11.86 -1.24 6.02
C ALA A 148 10.44 -0.86 5.56
N GLN A 149 9.68 -1.80 4.98
CA GLN A 149 8.25 -1.60 4.68
C GLN A 149 7.45 -1.31 5.95
N ARG A 150 7.65 -2.11 7.01
CA ARG A 150 6.97 -1.93 8.30
C ARG A 150 7.23 -0.55 8.90
N ARG A 151 8.49 -0.10 8.92
CA ARG A 151 8.87 1.24 9.43
C ARG A 151 8.31 2.37 8.58
N GLN A 152 8.22 2.19 7.26
CA GLN A 152 7.63 3.17 6.37
C GLN A 152 6.13 3.30 6.60
N ALA A 153 5.41 2.18 6.69
CA ALA A 153 3.97 2.17 6.94
C ALA A 153 3.62 2.78 8.31
N LEU A 154 4.42 2.52 9.36
CA LEU A 154 4.22 3.15 10.67
C LEU A 154 4.38 4.68 10.63
N ARG A 155 5.41 5.20 9.95
CA ARG A 155 5.61 6.65 9.79
C ARG A 155 4.44 7.32 9.05
N GLN A 156 3.88 6.64 8.06
CA GLN A 156 2.70 7.12 7.34
C GLN A 156 1.45 7.08 8.23
N LEU A 157 1.29 6.03 9.05
CA LEU A 157 0.20 5.89 10.01
C LEU A 157 0.25 6.98 11.11
N GLU A 158 1.45 7.39 11.53
CA GLU A 158 1.68 8.53 12.43
C GLU A 158 1.28 9.89 11.82
N GLY A 159 0.92 9.93 10.52
CA GLY A 159 0.34 11.09 9.87
C GLY A 159 1.36 12.06 9.26
N GLN A 160 2.63 11.68 9.10
CA GLN A 160 3.67 12.58 8.58
C GLN A 160 3.35 13.11 7.16
N LEU A 161 2.89 12.23 6.26
CA LEU A 161 2.44 12.61 4.90
C LEU A 161 1.15 13.43 4.94
N GLY A 162 0.17 13.01 5.75
CA GLY A 162 -1.11 13.72 5.88
C GLY A 162 -0.92 15.15 6.38
N GLY A 163 -0.06 15.34 7.38
CA GLY A 163 0.29 16.67 7.92
C GLY A 163 0.91 17.58 6.86
N LEU A 164 1.88 17.07 6.07
CA LEU A 164 2.50 17.83 4.98
C LEU A 164 1.47 18.28 3.94
N TYR A 165 0.58 17.37 3.51
CA TYR A 165 -0.41 17.69 2.48
C TYR A 165 -1.52 18.61 2.99
N GLU A 166 -1.91 18.50 4.26
CA GLU A 166 -2.84 19.44 4.89
C GLU A 166 -2.20 20.84 5.06
N GLU A 167 -0.91 20.93 5.33
CA GLU A 167 -0.18 22.22 5.34
C GLU A 167 -0.21 22.89 3.96
N TRP A 168 0.12 22.13 2.91
CA TRP A 168 0.03 22.63 1.52
C TRP A 168 -1.38 23.05 1.16
N ARG A 169 -2.39 22.26 1.56
CA ARG A 169 -3.79 22.60 1.34
C ARG A 169 -4.17 23.90 2.05
N ALA A 170 -3.73 24.10 3.29
CA ALA A 170 -4.00 25.35 4.02
C ALA A 170 -3.36 26.56 3.35
N ARG A 171 -2.13 26.43 2.82
CA ARG A 171 -1.46 27.49 2.03
C ARG A 171 -2.23 27.79 0.75
N LEU A 172 -2.66 26.75 0.04
CA LEU A 172 -3.43 26.86 -1.19
C LEU A 172 -4.76 27.59 -0.97
N ILE A 173 -5.52 27.21 0.07
CA ILE A 173 -6.81 27.84 0.41
C ILE A 173 -6.63 29.32 0.75
N ARG A 174 -5.56 29.67 1.49
CA ARG A 174 -5.25 31.08 1.78
C ARG A 174 -5.00 31.88 0.51
N SER A 175 -4.22 31.34 -0.43
CA SER A 175 -3.98 32.00 -1.72
C SER A 175 -5.26 32.06 -2.58
N ALA A 176 -6.11 31.04 -2.53
CA ALA A 176 -7.41 31.03 -3.22
C ALA A 176 -8.31 32.16 -2.73
N ALA A 177 -8.44 32.33 -1.41
CA ALA A 177 -9.28 33.36 -0.81
C ALA A 177 -8.90 34.78 -1.26
N TRP A 178 -7.60 35.09 -1.38
CA TRP A 178 -7.15 36.39 -1.86
C TRP A 178 -7.46 36.64 -3.34
N ILE A 179 -7.36 35.59 -4.16
CA ILE A 179 -7.69 35.69 -5.59
C ILE A 179 -9.20 35.84 -5.77
N GLU A 180 -10.01 35.06 -5.04
CA GLU A 180 -11.48 35.15 -5.07
C GLU A 180 -11.98 36.53 -4.59
N ALA A 181 -11.41 37.06 -3.49
CA ALA A 181 -11.77 38.39 -3.01
C ALA A 181 -11.58 39.48 -4.08
N THR A 182 -10.56 39.34 -4.94
CA THR A 182 -10.31 40.27 -6.06
C THR A 182 -11.40 40.22 -7.13
N ILE A 183 -11.99 39.04 -7.33
CA ILE A 183 -13.03 38.81 -8.35
C ILE A 183 -14.38 39.29 -7.81
N ASP A 184 -14.71 38.93 -6.57
CA ASP A 184 -16.03 39.17 -5.98
C ASP A 184 -16.21 40.63 -5.51
N PHE A 185 -15.13 41.32 -5.16
CA PHE A 185 -15.16 42.69 -4.63
C PHE A 185 -14.22 43.64 -5.39
N PRO A 186 -14.44 43.86 -6.70
CA PRO A 186 -13.55 44.68 -7.53
C PRO A 186 -13.55 46.17 -7.14
N ASP A 187 -14.59 46.64 -6.46
CA ASP A 187 -14.76 48.02 -6.00
C ASP A 187 -14.21 48.27 -4.58
N GLU A 188 -13.77 47.21 -3.86
CA GLU A 188 -13.15 47.34 -2.54
C GLU A 188 -11.63 47.59 -2.66
N GLU A 189 -11.07 48.37 -1.71
CA GLU A 189 -9.62 48.62 -1.64
C GLU A 189 -8.86 47.37 -1.16
N ILE A 190 -8.70 46.39 -2.05
CA ILE A 190 -7.80 45.27 -1.83
C ILE A 190 -6.36 45.79 -1.93
N PRO A 191 -5.47 45.43 -0.98
CA PRO A 191 -4.07 45.85 -1.07
C PRO A 191 -3.47 45.46 -2.42
N ALA A 192 -2.87 46.43 -3.13
CA ALA A 192 -2.39 46.24 -4.50
C ALA A 192 -1.41 45.07 -4.67
N ASP A 193 -0.69 44.72 -3.60
CA ASP A 193 0.29 43.63 -3.60
C ASP A 193 -0.32 42.24 -3.33
N SER A 194 -1.59 42.13 -2.89
CA SER A 194 -2.19 40.86 -2.46
C SER A 194 -2.21 39.80 -3.56
N LEU A 195 -2.49 40.19 -4.80
CA LEU A 195 -2.45 39.29 -5.96
C LEU A 195 -1.03 38.84 -6.30
N ALA A 196 -0.08 39.76 -6.30
CA ALA A 196 1.33 39.47 -6.58
C ALA A 196 1.91 38.52 -5.50
N GLN A 197 1.60 38.78 -4.23
CA GLN A 197 1.97 37.92 -3.10
C GLN A 197 1.33 36.54 -3.22
N SER A 198 0.04 36.46 -3.59
CA SER A 198 -0.66 35.20 -3.79
C SER A 198 -0.04 34.38 -4.92
N ARG A 199 0.28 35.01 -6.07
CA ARG A 199 0.98 34.34 -7.18
C ARG A 199 2.37 33.85 -6.79
N ALA A 200 3.14 34.66 -6.07
CA ALA A 200 4.45 34.27 -5.58
C ALA A 200 4.36 33.08 -4.61
N ALA A 201 3.35 33.07 -3.72
CA ALA A 201 3.10 31.96 -2.82
C ALA A 201 2.70 30.66 -3.55
N LEU A 202 1.86 30.76 -4.59
CA LEU A 202 1.48 29.62 -5.44
C LEU A 202 2.69 29.07 -6.21
N ALA A 203 3.54 29.94 -6.77
CA ALA A 203 4.77 29.53 -7.44
C ALA A 203 5.74 28.81 -6.49
N ALA A 204 5.94 29.35 -5.28
CA ALA A 204 6.77 28.72 -4.26
C ALA A 204 6.22 27.35 -3.84
N LEU A 205 4.90 27.24 -3.64
CA LEU A 205 4.26 25.96 -3.34
C LEU A 205 4.41 24.94 -4.48
N ALA A 206 4.30 25.39 -5.73
CA ALA A 206 4.49 24.51 -6.88
C ALA A 206 5.91 23.94 -6.96
N GLU A 207 6.93 24.75 -6.68
CA GLU A 207 8.33 24.31 -6.65
C GLU A 207 8.60 23.36 -5.48
N GLU A 208 8.00 23.59 -4.32
CA GLU A 208 8.08 22.68 -3.17
C GLU A 208 7.45 21.31 -3.47
N ILE A 209 6.26 21.29 -4.05
CA ILE A 209 5.62 20.04 -4.49
C ILE A 209 6.46 19.35 -5.57
N GLN A 210 7.04 20.11 -6.50
CA GLN A 210 7.93 19.56 -7.52
C GLN A 210 9.19 18.94 -6.92
N ALA A 211 9.79 19.57 -5.91
CA ALA A 211 10.93 19.01 -5.19
C ALA A 211 10.56 17.70 -4.46
N HIS A 212 9.36 17.64 -3.87
CA HIS A 212 8.82 16.43 -3.26
C HIS A 212 8.54 15.31 -4.28
N LEU A 213 8.07 15.66 -5.47
CA LEU A 213 7.88 14.72 -6.59
C LEU A 213 9.22 14.17 -7.13
N ASN A 214 10.30 14.95 -7.04
CA ASN A 214 11.64 14.56 -7.49
C ASN A 214 12.36 13.65 -6.46
N ASP A 215 11.62 12.71 -5.84
CA ASP A 215 12.13 11.79 -4.83
C ASP A 215 12.68 10.47 -5.41
N GLY A 216 12.67 10.33 -6.73
CA GLY A 216 13.14 9.12 -7.42
C GLY A 216 12.25 7.90 -7.20
N ARG A 217 10.96 8.09 -6.84
CA ARG A 217 9.99 7.01 -6.57
C ARG A 217 10.40 6.07 -5.43
N ARG A 218 11.30 6.52 -4.55
CA ARG A 218 11.85 5.69 -3.47
C ARG A 218 10.79 5.11 -2.53
N GLY A 219 9.73 5.87 -2.23
CA GLY A 219 8.65 5.39 -1.36
C GLY A 219 7.79 4.32 -2.02
N GLU A 220 7.47 4.48 -3.31
CA GLU A 220 6.79 3.46 -4.12
C GLU A 220 7.64 2.20 -4.26
N ILE A 221 8.94 2.34 -4.58
CA ILE A 221 9.88 1.20 -4.69
C ILE A 221 10.00 0.47 -3.35
N LEU A 222 10.08 1.20 -2.23
CA LEU A 222 10.11 0.57 -0.91
C LEU A 222 8.79 -0.15 -0.60
N ARG A 223 7.65 0.43 -0.97
CA ARG A 223 6.34 -0.18 -0.73
C ARG A 223 6.17 -1.45 -1.56
N ASP A 224 6.36 -1.35 -2.87
CA ASP A 224 6.05 -2.41 -3.83
C ASP A 224 7.15 -3.47 -3.92
N GLY A 225 8.39 -3.10 -3.56
CA GLY A 225 9.59 -3.92 -3.72
C GLY A 225 10.42 -3.49 -4.93
N LEU A 226 11.75 -3.49 -4.78
CA LEU A 226 12.66 -3.21 -5.90
C LEU A 226 12.52 -4.32 -6.94
N SER A 227 11.95 -3.99 -8.10
CA SER A 227 11.76 -4.93 -9.19
C SER A 227 13.07 -5.12 -9.96
N VAL A 228 13.58 -6.36 -9.92
CA VAL A 228 14.84 -6.75 -10.55
C VAL A 228 14.55 -7.74 -11.67
N ALA A 229 14.74 -7.29 -12.92
CA ALA A 229 14.70 -8.15 -14.08
C ALA A 229 16.01 -8.94 -14.21
N VAL A 230 15.94 -10.26 -14.08
CA VAL A 230 17.09 -11.15 -14.28
C VAL A 230 17.19 -11.51 -15.75
N ILE A 231 18.19 -10.97 -16.45
CA ILE A 231 18.38 -11.10 -17.90
C ILE A 231 19.73 -11.75 -18.22
N GLY A 232 19.89 -12.24 -19.45
CA GLY A 232 21.15 -12.81 -19.93
C GLY A 232 20.97 -14.01 -20.86
N PRO A 233 22.06 -14.51 -21.46
CA PRO A 233 22.00 -15.58 -22.46
C PRO A 233 21.45 -16.90 -21.90
N PRO A 234 21.01 -17.83 -22.79
CA PRO A 234 20.76 -19.22 -22.42
C PRO A 234 21.91 -19.80 -21.58
N ASN A 235 21.62 -20.71 -20.65
CA ASN A 235 22.63 -21.45 -19.86
C ASN A 235 23.56 -20.64 -18.94
N ALA A 236 23.40 -19.31 -18.84
CA ALA A 236 24.09 -18.47 -17.85
C ALA A 236 23.76 -18.81 -16.39
N GLY A 237 22.75 -19.67 -16.15
CA GLY A 237 22.35 -20.11 -14.82
C GLY A 237 21.50 -19.10 -14.05
N LYS A 238 20.64 -18.33 -14.75
CA LYS A 238 19.69 -17.36 -14.17
C LYS A 238 18.79 -18.00 -13.11
N SER A 239 18.04 -19.04 -13.46
CA SER A 239 17.14 -19.72 -12.52
C SER A 239 17.90 -20.40 -11.37
N SER A 240 19.12 -20.89 -11.63
CA SER A 240 20.01 -21.38 -10.55
C SER A 240 20.40 -20.26 -9.59
N LEU A 241 20.69 -19.06 -10.08
CA LEU A 241 21.01 -17.89 -9.26
C LEU A 241 19.81 -17.43 -8.44
N VAL A 242 18.63 -17.31 -9.05
CA VAL A 242 17.37 -16.94 -8.36
C VAL A 242 17.07 -17.94 -7.25
N ASN A 243 17.14 -19.24 -7.54
CA ASN A 243 16.94 -20.29 -6.54
C ASN A 243 18.00 -20.28 -5.44
N ALA A 244 19.26 -19.98 -5.77
CA ALA A 244 20.33 -19.88 -4.78
C ALA A 244 20.12 -18.69 -3.84
N LEU A 245 19.66 -17.53 -4.36
CA LEU A 245 19.31 -16.37 -3.56
C LEU A 245 18.11 -16.66 -2.65
N ALA A 246 17.09 -17.35 -3.14
CA ALA A 246 15.92 -17.73 -2.35
C ALA A 246 16.24 -18.67 -1.18
N ARG A 247 17.24 -19.55 -1.31
CA ARG A 247 17.58 -20.58 -0.30
C ARG A 247 18.52 -20.11 0.82
N ARG A 248 19.17 -18.95 0.70
CA ARG A 248 20.32 -18.55 1.54
C ARG A 248 19.92 -17.71 2.76
N ASP A 249 18.85 -18.10 3.46
CA ASP A 249 18.27 -17.37 4.61
C ASP A 249 17.68 -16.00 4.25
N VAL A 250 17.21 -15.83 3.01
CA VAL A 250 16.28 -14.76 2.67
C VAL A 250 14.89 -15.22 3.09
N ALA A 251 14.14 -14.40 3.83
CA ALA A 251 12.74 -14.69 4.10
C ALA A 251 11.99 -14.75 2.77
N ILE A 252 11.63 -15.95 2.33
CA ILE A 252 10.72 -16.14 1.19
C ILE A 252 9.35 -15.73 1.70
N VAL A 253 8.82 -14.63 1.16
CA VAL A 253 7.48 -14.19 1.51
C VAL A 253 6.57 -14.49 0.32
N SER A 254 5.84 -15.60 0.48
CA SER A 254 4.78 -16.09 -0.39
C SER A 254 5.18 -16.62 -1.79
N GLU A 255 4.82 -17.88 -2.07
CA GLU A 255 4.51 -18.32 -3.43
C GLU A 255 3.04 -17.96 -3.70
N ILE A 256 2.76 -16.86 -4.41
CA ILE A 256 1.38 -16.59 -4.83
C ILE A 256 1.03 -17.53 -5.99
N ALA A 257 0.60 -18.74 -5.65
CA ALA A 257 -0.01 -19.66 -6.60
C ALA A 257 -1.40 -19.11 -6.98
N GLY A 258 -1.55 -18.56 -8.19
CA GLY A 258 -2.87 -18.54 -8.84
C GLY A 258 -3.35 -17.29 -9.56
N THR A 259 -2.59 -16.71 -10.49
CA THR A 259 -3.23 -16.07 -11.66
C THR A 259 -2.51 -16.45 -12.95
N THR A 260 -3.19 -17.27 -13.75
CA THR A 260 -2.92 -17.60 -15.16
C THR A 260 -1.45 -17.68 -15.62
N ARG A 261 -0.88 -18.90 -15.56
CA ARG A 261 0.20 -19.42 -16.42
C ARG A 261 1.10 -18.35 -17.05
N ASP A 262 2.03 -17.77 -16.31
CA ASP A 262 3.30 -17.18 -16.78
C ASP A 262 3.95 -16.40 -15.61
N VAL A 263 5.26 -16.62 -15.40
CA VAL A 263 6.18 -15.94 -14.45
C VAL A 263 6.20 -16.47 -13.01
N ILE A 264 7.39 -16.91 -12.59
CA ILE A 264 7.76 -17.09 -11.18
C ILE A 264 8.42 -15.78 -10.73
N GLU A 265 7.71 -14.98 -9.95
CA GLU A 265 8.29 -13.87 -9.21
C GLU A 265 8.74 -14.37 -7.85
N VAL A 266 9.96 -14.05 -7.45
CA VAL A 266 10.49 -14.41 -6.13
C VAL A 266 10.67 -13.15 -5.31
N ARG A 267 9.89 -13.03 -4.24
CA ARG A 267 10.00 -11.95 -3.27
C ARG A 267 11.03 -12.30 -2.21
N LEU A 268 11.94 -11.36 -1.97
CA LEU A 268 13.11 -11.51 -1.13
C LEU A 268 13.19 -10.37 -0.12
N ASP A 269 13.41 -10.70 1.15
CA ASP A 269 13.93 -9.75 2.14
C ASP A 269 15.47 -9.71 2.08
N LEU A 270 16.03 -8.67 1.46
CA LEU A 270 17.48 -8.44 1.41
C LEU A 270 17.88 -7.35 2.40
N LYS A 271 18.37 -7.75 3.57
CA LYS A 271 18.82 -6.86 4.67
C LYS A 271 17.74 -5.87 5.14
N GLY A 272 16.49 -6.32 5.21
CA GLY A 272 15.34 -5.53 5.62
C GLY A 272 14.65 -4.80 4.46
N TYR A 273 15.10 -4.96 3.21
CA TYR A 273 14.53 -4.30 2.03
C TYR A 273 13.84 -5.30 1.09
N PRO A 274 12.64 -4.97 0.59
CA PRO A 274 11.90 -5.83 -0.31
C PRO A 274 12.52 -5.79 -1.72
N VAL A 275 12.84 -6.96 -2.26
CA VAL A 275 13.37 -7.12 -3.62
C VAL A 275 12.57 -8.20 -4.33
N ILE A 276 12.10 -7.92 -5.54
CA ILE A 276 11.36 -8.85 -6.37
C ILE A 276 12.24 -9.27 -7.53
N LEU A 277 12.62 -10.54 -7.58
CA LEU A 277 13.32 -11.10 -8.74
C LEU A 277 12.29 -11.66 -9.72
N ALA A 278 12.18 -11.02 -10.88
CA ALA A 278 11.39 -11.56 -11.99
C ALA A 278 12.31 -12.41 -12.89
N ASP A 279 12.14 -13.74 -12.85
CA ASP A 279 12.89 -14.62 -13.74
C ASP A 279 12.31 -14.54 -15.16
N THR A 280 13.06 -13.93 -16.08
CA THR A 280 12.70 -13.93 -17.50
C THR A 280 12.88 -15.30 -18.17
N ALA A 281 13.50 -16.27 -17.48
CA ALA A 281 13.89 -17.57 -18.02
C ALA A 281 12.88 -18.71 -17.77
N GLY A 282 11.95 -18.55 -16.82
CA GLY A 282 10.92 -19.57 -16.52
C GLY A 282 9.97 -19.89 -17.68
N LEU A 283 10.01 -19.09 -18.76
CA LEU A 283 9.28 -19.31 -20.01
C LEU A 283 9.86 -20.43 -20.89
N ARG A 284 11.03 -21.00 -20.57
CA ARG A 284 11.71 -21.95 -21.47
C ARG A 284 11.48 -23.43 -21.21
N GLU A 285 11.03 -23.85 -20.02
CA GLU A 285 10.80 -25.28 -19.78
C GLU A 285 9.44 -25.77 -20.30
N ALA A 286 8.57 -24.85 -20.74
CA ALA A 286 7.30 -25.19 -21.38
C ALA A 286 7.24 -24.63 -22.81
N ARG A 287 7.68 -25.47 -23.76
CA ARG A 287 7.46 -25.44 -25.23
C ARG A 287 8.66 -24.97 -26.06
N ASP A 288 9.31 -25.96 -26.66
CA ASP A 288 10.09 -25.79 -27.89
C ASP A 288 9.34 -24.92 -28.91
N SER A 289 10.07 -24.01 -29.56
CA SER A 289 9.75 -23.22 -30.78
C SER A 289 9.38 -21.72 -30.71
N ILE A 290 9.61 -20.97 -29.63
CA ILE A 290 9.42 -19.49 -29.65
C ILE A 290 10.56 -18.70 -28.97
N GLU A 291 11.72 -18.63 -29.63
CA GLU A 291 12.90 -17.93 -29.07
C GLU A 291 12.84 -16.39 -29.20
N ALA A 292 12.21 -15.88 -30.26
CA ALA A 292 12.11 -14.43 -30.51
C ALA A 292 11.11 -13.72 -29.56
N GLU A 293 9.96 -14.35 -29.29
CA GLU A 293 8.94 -13.78 -28.39
C GLU A 293 9.42 -13.81 -26.93
N GLY A 294 10.20 -14.83 -26.54
CA GLY A 294 10.85 -14.88 -25.22
C GLY A 294 11.83 -13.73 -24.99
N ILE A 295 12.64 -13.38 -26.01
CA ILE A 295 13.55 -12.23 -25.95
C ILE A 295 12.77 -10.91 -25.92
N ALA A 296 11.71 -10.77 -26.72
CA ALA A 296 10.87 -9.57 -26.73
C ALA A 296 10.17 -9.34 -25.38
N ARG A 297 9.60 -10.40 -24.76
CA ARG A 297 8.98 -10.33 -23.43
C ARG A 297 10.00 -10.04 -22.32
N ALA A 298 11.19 -10.64 -22.40
CA ALA A 298 12.29 -10.35 -21.46
C ALA A 298 12.74 -8.89 -21.55
N ARG A 299 12.79 -8.32 -22.77
CA ARG A 299 13.10 -6.89 -22.99
C ARG A 299 12.01 -5.98 -22.46
N ALA A 300 10.74 -6.24 -22.78
CA ALA A 300 9.61 -5.44 -22.28
C ALA A 300 9.54 -5.43 -20.73
N ARG A 301 9.87 -6.54 -20.07
CA ARG A 301 9.98 -6.57 -18.60
C ARG A 301 11.22 -5.84 -18.08
N ALA A 302 12.35 -5.96 -18.77
CA ALA A 302 13.54 -5.21 -18.40
C ALA A 302 13.35 -3.69 -18.53
N GLU A 303 12.47 -3.23 -19.43
CA GLU A 303 12.08 -1.82 -19.55
C GLU A 303 11.22 -1.34 -18.38
N GLY A 304 10.39 -2.21 -17.80
CA GLY A 304 9.55 -1.89 -16.65
C GLY A 304 10.19 -2.16 -15.28
N ALA A 305 11.39 -2.71 -15.23
CA ALA A 305 12.08 -3.03 -13.98
C ALA A 305 12.88 -1.83 -13.45
N ASP A 306 12.96 -1.72 -12.13
CA ASP A 306 13.79 -0.71 -11.46
C ASP A 306 15.29 -1.00 -11.63
N LEU A 307 15.63 -2.29 -11.84
CA LEU A 307 17.00 -2.74 -12.05
C LEU A 307 17.09 -3.93 -13.00
N ARG A 308 18.06 -3.91 -13.91
CA ARG A 308 18.38 -5.01 -14.81
C ARG A 308 19.66 -5.71 -14.38
N LEU A 309 19.51 -6.96 -13.95
CA LEU A 309 20.60 -7.84 -13.52
C LEU A 309 21.00 -8.76 -14.68
N LEU A 310 22.12 -8.44 -15.33
CA LEU A 310 22.66 -9.27 -16.41
C LEU A 310 23.51 -10.40 -15.84
N VAL A 311 23.05 -11.64 -16.02
CA VAL A 311 23.74 -12.85 -15.60
C VAL A 311 24.46 -13.47 -16.80
N LEU A 312 25.77 -13.61 -16.71
CA LEU A 312 26.65 -14.18 -17.72
C LEU A 312 27.30 -15.46 -17.22
N ASP A 313 27.70 -16.33 -18.13
CA ASP A 313 28.48 -17.52 -17.79
C ASP A 313 29.96 -17.15 -17.66
N GLY A 314 30.52 -17.22 -16.46
CA GLY A 314 31.94 -16.94 -16.21
C GLY A 314 32.90 -18.01 -16.75
N SER A 315 32.39 -19.18 -17.13
CA SER A 315 33.19 -20.26 -17.75
C SER A 315 33.33 -20.14 -19.26
N ASP A 316 32.51 -19.30 -19.90
CA ASP A 316 32.53 -19.04 -21.33
C ASP A 316 32.89 -17.58 -21.60
N SER A 317 34.05 -17.34 -22.21
CA SER A 317 34.53 -16.00 -22.56
C SER A 317 34.07 -15.53 -23.94
N SER A 318 33.17 -16.27 -24.61
CA SER A 318 32.70 -15.93 -25.94
C SER A 318 31.68 -14.78 -25.93
N SER A 319 32.22 -13.56 -26.06
CA SER A 319 31.55 -12.26 -26.19
C SER A 319 30.86 -11.70 -24.94
N THR A 320 31.13 -10.42 -24.64
CA THR A 320 30.47 -9.64 -23.58
C THR A 320 29.27 -8.84 -24.09
N ASP A 321 29.08 -8.75 -25.41
CA ASP A 321 27.99 -8.01 -26.03
C ASP A 321 26.85 -8.95 -26.39
N HIS A 322 25.92 -9.08 -25.45
CA HIS A 322 24.70 -9.87 -25.64
C HIS A 322 23.48 -9.01 -26.01
N GLY A 323 23.68 -7.74 -26.37
CA GLY A 323 22.58 -6.85 -26.77
C GLY A 323 21.57 -6.55 -25.65
N PHE A 324 22.01 -6.60 -24.39
CA PHE A 324 21.23 -6.24 -23.20
C PHE A 324 21.86 -5.02 -22.54
N SER A 325 21.06 -4.00 -22.23
CA SER A 325 21.47 -2.90 -21.36
C SER A 325 21.25 -3.34 -19.90
N ALA A 326 22.26 -3.16 -19.05
CA ALA A 326 22.30 -3.71 -17.70
C ALA A 326 22.79 -2.69 -16.70
N ASP A 327 22.21 -2.71 -15.50
CA ASP A 327 22.58 -1.82 -14.39
C ASP A 327 23.53 -2.52 -13.40
N LEU A 328 23.51 -3.86 -13.39
CA LEU A 328 24.42 -4.72 -12.64
C LEU A 328 24.76 -5.97 -13.46
N VAL A 329 26.06 -6.25 -13.62
CA VAL A 329 26.57 -7.44 -14.31
C VAL A 329 27.08 -8.46 -13.30
N VAL A 330 26.60 -9.69 -13.42
CA VAL A 330 26.96 -10.85 -12.60
C VAL A 330 27.51 -11.97 -13.46
N TRP A 331 28.73 -12.39 -13.19
CA TRP A 331 29.38 -13.56 -13.78
C TRP A 331 29.12 -14.77 -12.89
N ASN A 332 28.22 -15.66 -13.32
CA ASN A 332 27.90 -16.90 -12.62
C ASN A 332 28.93 -18.00 -12.93
N LYS A 333 28.86 -19.13 -12.22
CA LYS A 333 29.81 -20.27 -12.34
C LYS A 333 31.26 -19.88 -12.05
N ALA A 334 31.47 -18.96 -11.11
CA ALA A 334 32.80 -18.54 -10.68
C ALA A 334 33.68 -19.71 -10.17
N ASP A 335 33.08 -20.83 -9.77
CA ASP A 335 33.78 -22.07 -9.40
C ASP A 335 34.51 -22.75 -10.57
N LEU A 336 34.12 -22.44 -11.82
CA LEU A 336 34.69 -23.04 -13.03
C LEU A 336 35.72 -22.14 -13.73
N SER A 337 35.87 -20.87 -13.30
CA SER A 337 36.71 -19.89 -13.99
C SER A 337 37.81 -19.32 -13.09
N LYS A 338 39.01 -19.15 -13.66
CA LYS A 338 40.18 -18.60 -12.95
C LYS A 338 40.44 -17.11 -13.21
N ALA A 339 39.82 -16.52 -14.23
CA ALA A 339 40.04 -15.14 -14.64
C ALA A 339 38.86 -14.26 -14.22
N LYS A 340 39.05 -13.37 -13.23
CA LYS A 340 38.02 -12.42 -12.78
C LYS A 340 38.18 -11.09 -13.52
N GLY A 341 37.19 -10.73 -14.34
CA GLY A 341 37.06 -9.42 -15.00
C GLY A 341 36.19 -8.44 -14.21
N ALA A 342 35.84 -7.30 -14.81
CA ALA A 342 34.92 -6.32 -14.20
C ALA A 342 33.49 -6.90 -14.04
N GLY A 343 32.87 -6.67 -12.88
CA GLY A 343 31.55 -7.20 -12.52
C GLY A 343 31.58 -8.04 -11.24
N LEU A 344 30.41 -8.50 -10.79
CA LEU A 344 30.30 -9.35 -9.61
C LEU A 344 30.42 -10.83 -10.00
N TRP A 345 31.38 -11.54 -9.42
CA TRP A 345 31.57 -12.97 -9.67
C TRP A 345 30.87 -13.80 -8.60
N VAL A 346 30.00 -14.70 -9.03
CA VAL A 346 29.21 -15.55 -8.13
C VAL A 346 29.24 -17.00 -8.60
N SER A 347 29.07 -17.93 -7.68
CA SER A 347 28.70 -19.30 -8.01
C SER A 347 27.36 -19.61 -7.35
N ALA A 348 26.31 -19.73 -8.16
CA ALA A 348 25.01 -20.20 -7.68
C ALA A 348 25.08 -21.63 -7.09
N LYS A 349 26.10 -22.41 -7.45
CA LYS A 349 26.30 -23.79 -6.99
C LYS A 349 26.97 -23.87 -5.62
N THR A 350 28.05 -23.11 -5.41
CA THR A 350 28.83 -23.14 -4.15
C THR A 350 28.41 -22.07 -3.15
N GLY A 351 27.75 -21.01 -3.63
CA GLY A 351 27.42 -19.83 -2.85
C GLY A 351 28.54 -18.78 -2.76
N GLU A 352 29.68 -18.98 -3.45
CA GLU A 352 30.72 -17.96 -3.56
C GLU A 352 30.14 -16.67 -4.15
N GLY A 353 30.50 -15.50 -3.58
CA GLY A 353 30.13 -14.19 -4.11
C GLY A 353 28.66 -13.78 -3.96
N LEU A 354 27.75 -14.70 -3.62
CA LEU A 354 26.32 -14.39 -3.46
C LEU A 354 26.07 -13.35 -2.36
N GLN A 355 26.89 -13.33 -1.29
CA GLN A 355 26.73 -12.32 -0.24
C GLN A 355 27.00 -10.91 -0.76
N THR A 356 28.06 -10.76 -1.59
CA THR A 356 28.38 -9.49 -2.22
C THR A 356 27.28 -9.03 -3.19
N LEU A 357 26.63 -9.97 -3.88
CA LEU A 357 25.46 -9.67 -4.71
C LEU A 357 24.26 -9.20 -3.87
N ILE A 358 23.95 -9.89 -2.77
CA ILE A 358 22.90 -9.50 -1.82
C ILE A 358 23.17 -8.08 -1.31
N ASP A 359 24.40 -7.79 -0.90
CA ASP A 359 24.81 -6.48 -0.40
C ASP A 359 24.64 -5.39 -1.46
N ALA A 360 24.99 -5.69 -2.72
CA ALA A 360 24.86 -4.76 -3.83
C ALA A 360 23.40 -4.46 -4.22
N LEU A 361 22.51 -5.46 -4.11
CA LEU A 361 21.07 -5.30 -4.33
C LEU A 361 20.41 -4.55 -3.18
N ALA A 362 20.71 -4.92 -1.93
CA ALA A 362 20.21 -4.23 -0.74
C ALA A 362 20.62 -2.75 -0.71
N THR A 363 21.87 -2.43 -1.06
CA THR A 363 22.35 -1.04 -1.14
C THR A 363 21.57 -0.22 -2.16
N ARG A 364 21.16 -0.83 -3.28
CA ARG A 364 20.35 -0.17 -4.30
C ARG A 364 18.90 -0.01 -3.87
N ALA A 365 18.33 -1.01 -3.22
CA ALA A 365 16.99 -0.92 -2.63
C ALA A 365 16.93 0.15 -1.52
N ALA A 366 18.02 0.33 -0.77
CA ALA A 366 18.14 1.33 0.29
C ALA A 366 18.40 2.76 -0.23
N LYS A 367 18.81 2.92 -1.50
CA LYS A 367 19.32 4.19 -2.01
C LYS A 367 18.27 5.30 -1.90
N GLY A 368 18.61 6.36 -1.17
CA GLY A 368 17.74 7.52 -0.98
C GLY A 368 16.68 7.37 0.11
N LEU A 369 16.63 6.23 0.82
CA LEU A 369 15.69 5.98 1.94
C LEU A 369 16.27 6.37 3.32
N GLU A 370 17.50 6.84 3.37
CA GLU A 370 18.22 7.22 4.59
C GLU A 370 17.71 8.53 5.25
N GLY A 371 16.70 9.17 4.65
CA GLY A 371 16.10 10.41 5.14
C GLY A 371 14.89 10.22 6.06
N GLU A 372 14.64 11.21 6.91
CA GLU A 372 13.42 11.31 7.72
C GLU A 372 12.26 12.00 7.00
N ALA A 373 12.51 12.60 5.83
CA ALA A 373 11.48 13.29 5.07
C ALA A 373 10.37 12.31 4.65
N PRO A 374 9.08 12.72 4.72
CA PRO A 374 7.99 11.91 4.21
C PRO A 374 8.21 11.62 2.72
N VAL A 375 7.89 10.41 2.26
CA VAL A 375 8.10 9.99 0.86
C VAL A 375 6.79 9.55 0.22
N ILE A 376 6.64 9.75 -1.08
CA ILE A 376 5.42 9.36 -1.79
C ILE A 376 5.40 7.84 -1.90
N THR A 377 4.37 7.20 -1.37
CA THR A 377 4.26 5.73 -1.33
C THR A 377 3.37 5.15 -2.42
N ARG A 378 2.53 5.96 -3.09
CA ARG A 378 1.56 5.48 -4.07
C ARG A 378 1.57 6.31 -5.35
N ALA A 379 1.39 5.63 -6.48
CA ALA A 379 1.25 6.27 -7.79
C ALA A 379 0.08 7.28 -7.84
N ARG A 380 -1.05 6.96 -7.19
CA ARG A 380 -2.21 7.87 -7.09
C ARG A 380 -1.85 9.20 -6.40
N HIS A 381 -1.02 9.16 -5.35
CA HIS A 381 -0.58 10.39 -4.67
C HIS A 381 0.30 11.21 -5.60
N ARG A 382 1.24 10.55 -6.29
CA ARG A 382 2.12 11.18 -7.27
C ARG A 382 1.34 11.87 -8.38
N GLU A 383 0.41 11.16 -9.03
CA GLU A 383 -0.39 11.70 -10.12
C GLU A 383 -1.18 12.94 -9.68
N ALA A 384 -1.83 12.88 -8.51
CA ALA A 384 -2.57 14.00 -7.97
C ALA A 384 -1.66 15.19 -7.61
N LEU A 385 -0.46 14.94 -7.09
CA LEU A 385 0.54 15.98 -6.82
C LEU A 385 1.12 16.59 -8.11
N GLU A 386 1.33 15.80 -9.16
CA GLU A 386 1.74 16.29 -10.48
C GLU A 386 0.67 17.20 -11.07
N GLN A 387 -0.59 16.80 -11.01
CA GLN A 387 -1.73 17.63 -11.42
C GLN A 387 -1.81 18.93 -10.60
N THR A 388 -1.59 18.83 -9.28
CA THR A 388 -1.56 19.98 -8.37
C THR A 388 -0.44 20.95 -8.76
N ALA A 389 0.80 20.47 -8.92
CA ALA A 389 1.95 21.29 -9.29
C ALA A 389 1.76 21.97 -10.67
N GLN A 390 1.23 21.24 -11.66
CA GLN A 390 0.95 21.80 -12.98
C GLN A 390 -0.11 22.91 -12.91
N ALA A 391 -1.21 22.69 -12.18
CA ALA A 391 -2.26 23.68 -12.00
C ALA A 391 -1.76 24.92 -11.24
N LEU A 392 -0.93 24.74 -10.21
CA LEU A 392 -0.32 25.85 -9.48
C LEU A 392 0.64 26.68 -10.34
N LYS A 393 1.47 26.04 -11.16
CA LYS A 393 2.36 26.73 -12.11
C LYS A 393 1.56 27.59 -13.09
N ARG A 394 0.45 27.07 -13.61
CA ARG A 394 -0.46 27.84 -14.47
C ARG A 394 -1.07 29.02 -13.72
N ALA A 395 -1.65 28.78 -12.54
CA ALA A 395 -2.27 29.82 -11.71
C ALA A 395 -1.31 30.97 -11.38
N ALA A 396 -0.05 30.66 -11.08
CA ALA A 396 0.97 31.65 -10.78
C ALA A 396 1.37 32.50 -12.00
N SER A 397 1.28 31.94 -13.21
CA SER A 397 1.68 32.62 -14.46
C SER A 397 0.58 33.45 -15.13
N ILE A 398 -0.69 33.18 -14.81
CA ILE A 398 -1.84 33.80 -15.49
C ILE A 398 -2.16 35.15 -14.84
N GLU A 399 -2.22 36.20 -15.66
CA GLU A 399 -2.57 37.55 -15.19
C GLU A 399 -4.07 37.77 -14.95
N ALA A 400 -4.93 37.08 -15.69
CA ALA A 400 -6.38 37.17 -15.54
C ALA A 400 -6.84 36.49 -14.23
N PRO A 401 -7.44 37.21 -13.27
CA PRO A 401 -7.83 36.66 -11.97
C PRO A 401 -8.78 35.45 -12.07
N ASP A 402 -9.80 35.50 -12.94
CA ASP A 402 -10.78 34.40 -13.10
C ASP A 402 -10.13 33.09 -13.54
N LEU A 403 -9.20 33.16 -14.50
CA LEU A 403 -8.47 32.01 -15.00
C LEU A 403 -7.44 31.50 -13.98
N ALA A 404 -6.84 32.39 -13.18
CA ALA A 404 -5.98 32.00 -12.08
C ALA A 404 -6.78 31.27 -10.99
N ALA A 405 -7.95 31.79 -10.60
CA ALA A 405 -8.86 31.18 -9.64
C ALA A 405 -9.29 29.77 -10.07
N GLU A 406 -9.63 29.58 -11.35
CA GLU A 406 -9.97 28.27 -11.89
C GLU A 406 -8.83 27.26 -11.71
N ASN A 407 -7.60 27.65 -12.03
CA ASN A 407 -6.44 26.77 -11.87
C ASN A 407 -6.14 26.48 -10.38
N VAL A 408 -6.37 27.44 -9.48
CA VAL A 408 -6.28 27.21 -8.03
C VAL A 408 -7.33 26.19 -7.56
N ARG A 409 -8.56 26.27 -8.07
CA ARG A 409 -9.61 25.28 -7.79
C ARG A 409 -9.24 23.88 -8.30
N LEU A 410 -8.67 23.77 -9.50
CA LEU A 410 -8.17 22.51 -10.04
C LEU A 410 -7.06 21.92 -9.15
N ALA A 411 -6.11 22.75 -8.69
CA ALA A 411 -5.07 22.34 -7.75
C ALA A 411 -5.66 21.87 -6.41
N ALA A 412 -6.66 22.58 -5.88
CA ALA A 412 -7.29 22.25 -4.60
C ALA A 412 -8.05 20.93 -4.66
N ASN A 413 -8.75 20.68 -5.77
CA ASN A 413 -9.43 19.41 -6.01
C ASN A 413 -8.43 18.26 -6.15
N ALA A 414 -7.35 18.45 -6.91
CA ALA A 414 -6.32 17.43 -7.08
C ALA A 414 -5.64 17.06 -5.75
N LEU A 415 -5.22 18.05 -4.96
CA LEU A 415 -4.65 17.81 -3.64
C LEU A 415 -5.68 17.22 -2.66
N GLY A 416 -6.92 17.67 -2.73
CA GLY A 416 -8.04 17.18 -1.90
C GLY A 416 -8.36 15.71 -2.13
N ARG A 417 -8.16 15.18 -3.35
CA ARG A 417 -8.26 13.74 -3.63
C ARG A 417 -7.20 12.93 -2.87
N VAL A 418 -6.00 13.48 -2.64
CA VAL A 418 -4.95 12.76 -1.89
C VAL A 418 -5.36 12.61 -0.43
N THR A 419 -5.84 13.68 0.18
CA THR A 419 -6.22 13.73 1.60
C THR A 419 -7.61 13.17 1.89
N GLY A 420 -8.37 12.76 0.86
CA GLY A 420 -9.73 12.23 1.00
C GLY A 420 -10.78 13.31 1.33
N ARG A 421 -10.52 14.57 0.97
CA ARG A 421 -11.44 15.70 1.15
C ARG A 421 -12.37 15.92 -0.04
N VAL A 422 -12.02 15.37 -1.19
CA VAL A 422 -12.75 15.47 -2.47
C VAL A 422 -12.87 14.06 -3.04
N ASP A 423 -14.02 13.77 -3.66
CA ASP A 423 -14.35 12.48 -4.29
C ASP A 423 -14.14 11.27 -3.36
N LEU A 424 -14.43 11.43 -2.06
CA LEU A 424 -14.17 10.41 -1.04
C LEU A 424 -14.83 9.08 -1.41
N ASP A 425 -16.13 9.07 -1.74
CA ASP A 425 -16.87 7.83 -2.04
C ASP A 425 -16.24 7.00 -3.17
N GLU A 426 -15.81 7.65 -4.26
CA GLU A 426 -15.15 6.97 -5.39
C GLU A 426 -13.77 6.44 -5.00
N LEU A 427 -13.03 7.22 -4.19
CA LEU A 427 -11.72 6.80 -3.69
C LEU A 427 -11.82 5.65 -2.69
N LEU A 428 -12.84 5.65 -1.82
CA LEU A 428 -13.06 4.59 -0.84
C LEU A 428 -13.26 3.25 -1.57
N ASP A 429 -14.09 3.22 -2.61
CA ASP A 429 -14.37 1.98 -3.34
C ASP A 429 -13.10 1.40 -4.03
N VAL A 430 -12.23 2.26 -4.57
CA VAL A 430 -10.97 1.81 -5.18
C VAL A 430 -9.95 1.37 -4.13
N VAL A 431 -9.78 2.13 -3.04
CA VAL A 431 -8.77 1.87 -2.01
C VAL A 431 -9.11 0.62 -1.21
N PHE A 432 -10.37 0.44 -0.80
CA PHE A 432 -10.77 -0.63 0.11
C PHE A 432 -11.10 -1.95 -0.57
N ARG A 433 -11.28 -1.97 -1.90
CA ARG A 433 -11.43 -3.23 -2.66
C ARG A 433 -10.25 -4.19 -2.46
N ASP A 434 -9.04 -3.65 -2.29
CA ASP A 434 -7.81 -4.44 -2.16
C ASP A 434 -7.49 -4.78 -0.69
N PHE A 435 -8.34 -4.39 0.28
CA PHE A 435 -8.17 -4.70 1.69
C PHE A 435 -8.73 -6.09 2.03
N CYS A 436 -8.18 -6.72 3.07
CA CYS A 436 -8.73 -7.95 3.61
C CYS A 436 -10.12 -7.71 4.24
N ILE A 437 -10.99 -8.73 4.19
CA ILE A 437 -12.22 -8.77 4.98
C ILE A 437 -11.87 -8.80 6.47
N GLY A 438 -12.55 -7.99 7.28
CA GLY A 438 -12.32 -7.92 8.73
C GLY A 438 -11.40 -6.79 9.21
N LYS A 439 -10.96 -5.93 8.28
CA LYS A 439 -10.24 -4.68 8.57
C LYS A 439 -11.01 -3.46 8.19
#